data_AF-A0A352F1B7-F1
#
_entry.id   AF-A0A352F1B7-F1
#
_cell.length_a   1.000
_cell.length_b   1.000
_cell.length_c   1.000
_cell.angle_alpha   90.00
_cell.angle_beta   90.00
_cell.angle_gamma   90.00
#
_symmetry.space_group_name_H-M   'P 1'
#
loop_
_entity.id
_entity.type
_entity.pdbx_description
1 polymer ?
#
loop_
_entity_poly.entity_id
_entity_poly.type
_entity_poly.pdbx_seq_one_letter_code
_entity_poly.pdbx_strand_id
1 'polypeptide(L)'
;FEGCYHGHGDSLLVKAGSGVATLGLPDSPGVPASLAQHTLTVPFNDATSVADLFKQHDDIAAIIVEPVVGNMGCVPPREGFLQALRELTTRHGALLICD
;
A
#
# COMPACT_ATOMS: atom_id res chain seq x y z
N PHE A 1 -0.04 2.90 0.74
CA PHE A 1 1.33 3.45 0.64
C PHE A 1 1.64 4.24 1.90
N GLU A 2 2.90 4.29 2.33
CA GLU A 2 3.30 5.13 3.46
C GLU A 2 2.96 6.59 3.17
N GLY A 3 2.31 7.27 4.13
CA GLY A 3 1.86 8.65 4.00
C GLY A 3 0.48 8.83 3.36
N CYS A 4 -0.11 7.78 2.78
CA CYS A 4 -1.53 7.80 2.40
C CYS A 4 -2.43 7.52 3.60
N TYR A 5 -3.66 8.02 3.56
CA TYR A 5 -4.70 7.79 4.54
C TYR A 5 -6.03 7.51 3.84
N HIS A 6 -6.63 6.36 4.19
CA HIS A 6 -7.86 5.84 3.58
C HIS A 6 -8.99 5.67 4.61
N GLY A 7 -8.98 6.53 5.64
CA GLY A 7 -9.85 6.41 6.81
C GLY A 7 -9.24 5.56 7.93
N HIS A 8 -10.09 5.15 8.87
CA HIS A 8 -9.70 4.49 10.12
C HIS A 8 -10.29 3.08 10.25
N GLY A 9 -10.46 2.37 9.13
CA GLY A 9 -10.76 0.94 9.17
C GLY A 9 -9.56 0.17 9.71
N ASP A 10 -9.78 -0.81 10.59
CA ASP A 10 -8.72 -1.51 11.32
C ASP A 10 -7.61 -2.08 10.41
N SER A 11 -7.96 -2.61 9.22
CA SER A 11 -7.00 -3.11 8.23
C SER A 11 -6.03 -2.04 7.70
N LEU A 12 -6.36 -0.75 7.84
CA LEU A 12 -5.57 0.35 7.31
C LEU A 12 -4.63 0.95 8.37
N LEU A 13 -4.84 0.62 9.64
CA LEU A 13 -4.05 1.08 10.77
C LEU A 13 -2.83 0.17 10.98
N VAL A 14 -1.99 0.10 9.95
CA VAL A 14 -0.83 -0.80 9.87
C VAL A 14 0.45 0.01 9.75
N LYS A 15 1.47 -0.42 10.49
CA LYS A 15 2.70 0.33 10.68
C LYS A 15 3.55 0.34 9.41
N ALA A 16 3.86 1.55 8.95
CA ALA A 16 4.84 1.85 7.92
C ALA A 16 6.28 1.75 8.47
N GLY A 17 7.23 1.23 7.68
CA GLY A 17 8.65 1.18 8.05
C GLY A 17 9.44 0.05 7.39
N SER A 18 10.66 0.36 6.90
CA SER A 18 11.50 -0.48 6.03
C SER A 18 11.93 -1.87 6.56
N GLY A 19 11.60 -2.23 7.80
CA GLY A 19 11.83 -3.57 8.38
C GLY A 19 10.59 -4.27 8.94
N VAL A 20 9.44 -3.60 8.98
CA VAL A 20 8.17 -4.11 9.55
C VAL A 20 6.99 -4.02 8.60
N ALA A 21 7.16 -3.32 7.47
CA ALA A 21 6.12 -3.10 6.46
C ALA A 21 5.54 -4.40 5.84
N THR A 22 6.32 -5.47 5.82
CA THR A 22 5.89 -6.81 5.37
C THR A 22 5.35 -7.69 6.51
N LEU A 23 5.52 -7.27 7.77
CA LEU A 23 5.05 -8.00 8.94
C LEU A 23 3.61 -7.63 9.32
N GLY A 24 3.02 -6.62 8.66
CA GLY A 24 1.64 -6.18 8.89
C GLY A 24 1.34 -5.94 10.36
N LEU A 25 2.23 -5.22 11.06
CA LEU A 25 2.05 -4.95 12.48
C LEU A 25 1.03 -3.82 12.69
N PRO A 26 0.14 -3.90 13.68
CA PRO A 26 -0.82 -2.84 13.97
C PRO A 26 -0.10 -1.56 14.41
N ASP A 27 -0.58 -0.41 13.96
CA ASP A 27 -0.04 0.91 14.32
C ASP A 27 -0.82 1.58 15.48
N SER A 28 -2.00 1.06 15.81
CA SER A 28 -2.86 1.58 16.88
C SER A 28 -3.21 0.49 17.90
N PRO A 29 -3.17 0.79 19.23
CA PRO A 29 -3.72 -0.10 20.24
C PRO A 29 -5.19 -0.43 19.95
N GLY A 30 -5.55 -1.71 20.11
CA GLY A 30 -6.91 -2.20 19.85
C GLY A 30 -7.12 -2.82 18.48
N VAL A 31 -6.19 -2.63 17.53
CA VAL A 31 -6.23 -3.31 16.23
C VAL A 31 -5.68 -4.74 16.36
N PRO A 32 -6.45 -5.78 16.01
CA PRO A 32 -5.97 -7.16 16.05
C PRO A 32 -4.83 -7.39 15.07
N ALA A 33 -3.73 -8.01 15.52
CA ALA A 33 -2.60 -8.37 14.65
C ALA A 33 -3.01 -9.30 13.50
N SER A 34 -4.01 -10.16 13.73
CA SER A 34 -4.57 -11.06 12.71
C SER A 34 -5.23 -10.32 11.55
N LEU A 35 -5.61 -9.05 11.72
CA LEU A 35 -6.14 -8.23 10.65
C LEU A 35 -5.03 -7.43 9.96
N ALA A 36 -4.13 -6.85 10.75
CA ALA A 36 -3.03 -6.04 10.25
C ALA A 36 -2.07 -6.83 9.33
N GLN A 37 -1.90 -8.14 9.55
CA GLN A 37 -1.07 -9.02 8.70
C GLN A 37 -1.51 -9.11 7.23
N HIS A 38 -2.75 -8.72 6.92
CA HIS A 38 -3.30 -8.75 5.55
C HIS A 38 -3.06 -7.46 4.77
N THR A 39 -2.37 -6.48 5.38
CA THR A 39 -2.07 -5.21 4.74
C THR A 39 -0.57 -5.06 4.60
N LEU A 40 -0.14 -4.89 3.35
CA LEU A 40 1.24 -4.64 2.99
C LEU A 40 1.44 -3.15 2.73
N THR A 41 2.51 -2.57 3.28
CA THR A 41 2.85 -1.16 3.06
C THR A 41 4.13 -1.02 2.27
N VAL A 42 4.19 -0.04 1.37
CA VAL A 42 5.41 0.36 0.65
C VAL A 42 5.48 1.88 0.52
N PRO A 43 6.67 2.46 0.33
CA PRO A 43 6.81 3.90 0.12
C PRO A 43 6.03 4.37 -1.11
N PHE A 44 5.36 5.52 -1.01
CA PHE A 44 4.80 6.18 -2.20
C PHE A 44 5.93 6.55 -3.18
N ASN A 45 5.64 6.54 -4.49
CA ASN A 45 6.63 6.76 -5.56
C ASN A 45 7.74 5.69 -5.70
N ASP A 46 7.57 4.50 -5.10
CA ASP A 46 8.46 3.35 -5.26
C ASP A 46 7.73 2.16 -5.91
N ALA A 47 7.63 2.18 -7.24
CA ALA A 47 7.04 1.09 -8.01
C ALA A 47 7.87 -0.22 -7.96
N THR A 48 9.17 -0.13 -7.66
CA THR A 48 10.04 -1.30 -7.53
C THR A 48 9.62 -2.12 -6.33
N SER A 49 9.40 -1.48 -5.18
CA SER A 49 8.90 -2.15 -3.97
C SER A 49 7.55 -2.82 -4.19
N VAL A 50 6.64 -2.20 -4.97
CA VAL A 50 5.35 -2.82 -5.34
C VAL A 50 5.57 -4.08 -6.18
N ALA A 51 6.44 -3.99 -7.20
CA ALA A 51 6.75 -5.13 -8.06
C ALA A 51 7.40 -6.28 -7.28
N ASP A 52 8.23 -5.98 -6.27
CA ASP A 52 8.85 -6.99 -5.42
C ASP A 52 7.85 -7.67 -4.49
N LEU A 53 6.81 -6.97 -4.01
CA LEU A 53 5.71 -7.61 -3.28
C LEU A 53 4.92 -8.58 -4.17
N PHE A 54 4.58 -8.19 -5.40
CA PHE A 54 3.91 -9.08 -6.34
C PHE A 54 4.73 -10.32 -6.76
N LYS A 55 6.04 -10.33 -6.53
CA LYS A 55 6.88 -11.53 -6.70
C LYS A 55 6.86 -12.44 -5.48
N GLN A 56 6.62 -11.88 -4.29
CA GLN A 56 6.64 -12.58 -3.01
C GLN A 56 5.25 -13.10 -2.62
N HIS A 57 4.19 -12.52 -3.18
CA HIS A 57 2.81 -12.78 -2.83
C HIS A 57 1.96 -13.02 -4.09
N ASP A 58 1.26 -14.14 -4.12
CA ASP A 58 0.32 -14.51 -5.19
C ASP A 58 -1.14 -14.16 -4.83
N ASP A 59 -1.37 -13.63 -3.63
CA ASP A 59 -2.70 -13.40 -3.02
C ASP A 59 -3.05 -11.91 -2.84
N ILE A 60 -2.33 -11.01 -3.50
CA ILE A 60 -2.62 -9.57 -3.45
C ILE A 60 -3.93 -9.28 -4.18
N ALA A 61 -4.98 -8.97 -3.42
CA ALA A 61 -6.30 -8.65 -3.98
C ALA A 61 -6.35 -7.27 -4.65
N ALA A 62 -5.69 -6.26 -4.08
CA ALA A 62 -5.78 -4.88 -4.56
C ALA A 62 -4.57 -4.03 -4.17
N ILE A 63 -4.37 -2.95 -4.91
CA ILE A 63 -3.63 -1.75 -4.50
C ILE A 63 -4.63 -0.63 -4.26
N ILE A 64 -4.52 0.06 -3.12
CA ILE A 64 -5.20 1.32 -2.84
C ILE A 64 -4.20 2.46 -2.76
N VAL A 65 -4.50 3.60 -3.40
CA VAL A 65 -3.59 4.74 -3.54
C VAL A 65 -4.36 6.05 -3.57
N GLU A 66 -3.83 7.09 -2.92
CA GLU A 66 -4.20 8.48 -3.24
C GLU A 66 -3.44 8.88 -4.53
N PRO A 67 -4.11 9.16 -5.66
CA PRO A 67 -3.43 9.48 -6.93
C PRO A 67 -2.51 10.70 -6.84
N VAL A 68 -2.83 11.62 -5.95
CA VAL A 68 -1.96 12.68 -5.42
C VAL A 68 -2.12 12.63 -3.91
N VAL A 69 -1.04 12.36 -3.17
CA VAL A 69 -1.14 12.27 -1.72
C VAL A 69 -1.43 13.65 -1.14
N GLY A 70 -2.38 13.73 -0.21
CA GLY A 70 -2.71 14.95 0.53
C GLY A 70 -2.41 14.86 2.04
N ASN A 71 -2.45 13.65 2.61
CA ASN A 71 -2.43 13.46 4.06
C ASN A 71 -1.03 13.57 4.71
N MET A 72 0.04 13.52 3.92
CA MET A 72 1.40 13.91 4.34
C MET A 72 1.87 15.21 3.67
N GLY A 73 0.91 16.08 3.31
CA GLY A 73 1.12 17.23 2.41
C GLY A 73 0.84 16.85 0.95
N CYS A 74 0.90 17.84 0.06
CA CYS A 74 0.66 17.63 -1.38
C CYS A 74 1.89 17.00 -2.04
N VAL A 75 1.82 15.68 -2.30
CA VAL A 75 2.90 14.92 -2.94
C VAL A 75 2.38 14.30 -4.24
N PRO A 76 2.69 14.90 -5.41
CA PRO A 76 2.35 14.33 -6.70
C PRO A 76 3.09 13.01 -6.98
N PRO A 77 2.51 12.14 -7.83
CA PRO A 77 3.21 10.95 -8.29
C PRO A 77 4.38 11.33 -9.19
N ARG A 78 5.47 10.58 -9.12
CA ARG A 78 6.55 10.62 -10.10
C ARG A 78 6.02 10.14 -11.44
N GLU A 79 6.64 10.63 -12.51
CA GLU A 79 6.33 10.18 -13.87
C GLU A 79 6.41 8.64 -13.96
N GLY A 80 5.38 8.04 -14.55
CA GLY A 80 5.28 6.59 -14.71
C GLY A 80 4.82 5.81 -13.48
N PHE A 81 4.72 6.42 -12.30
CA PHE A 81 4.36 5.69 -11.07
C PHE A 81 2.96 5.07 -11.15
N LEU A 82 1.93 5.87 -11.42
CA LEU A 82 0.55 5.38 -11.50
C LEU A 82 0.35 4.40 -12.67
N GLN A 83 1.05 4.63 -13.79
CA GLN A 83 1.06 3.73 -14.94
C GLN A 83 1.63 2.36 -14.54
N ALA A 84 2.75 2.34 -13.80
CA ALA A 84 3.34 1.11 -13.29
C ALA A 84 2.38 0.36 -12.34
N LEU A 85 1.65 1.06 -11.46
CA LEU A 85 0.62 0.43 -10.61
C LEU A 85 -0.49 -0.20 -11.46
N ARG A 86 -0.95 0.49 -12.51
CA ARG A 86 -1.96 -0.03 -13.43
C ARG A 86 -1.47 -1.25 -14.20
N GLU A 87 -0.23 -1.25 -14.67
CA GLU A 87 0.36 -2.39 -15.36
C GLU A 87 0.52 -3.61 -14.45
N LEU A 88 1.03 -3.41 -13.23
CA LEU A 88 1.22 -4.48 -12.26
C LEU A 88 -0.12 -5.11 -11.85
N THR A 89 -1.10 -4.28 -11.47
CA THR A 89 -2.43 -4.79 -11.09
C THR A 89 -3.11 -5.54 -12.23
N THR A 90 -3.02 -5.05 -13.48
CA THR A 90 -3.53 -5.78 -14.65
C THR A 90 -2.81 -7.12 -14.86
N ARG A 91 -1.47 -7.14 -14.75
CA ARG A 91 -0.66 -8.35 -14.96
C ARG A 91 -0.98 -9.44 -13.94
N HIS A 92 -1.22 -9.05 -12.69
CA HIS A 92 -1.42 -9.97 -11.57
C HIS A 92 -2.91 -10.22 -11.24
N GLY A 93 -3.84 -9.63 -11.99
CA GLY A 93 -5.28 -9.79 -11.73
C GLY A 93 -5.78 -9.10 -10.46
N ALA A 94 -5.02 -8.15 -9.91
CA ALA A 94 -5.39 -7.37 -8.74
C ALA A 94 -6.21 -6.12 -9.15
N LEU A 95 -6.98 -5.58 -8.19
CA LEU A 95 -7.68 -4.31 -8.37
C LEU A 95 -6.73 -3.12 -8.17
N LEU A 96 -6.96 -2.04 -8.91
CA LEU A 96 -6.38 -0.73 -8.61
C LEU A 96 -7.51 0.17 -8.12
N ILE A 97 -7.40 0.62 -6.86
CA ILE A 97 -8.36 1.48 -6.19
C ILE A 97 -7.71 2.86 -6.03
N CYS A 98 -8.34 3.89 -6.59
CA CYS A 98 -7.96 5.27 -6.39
C CYS A 98 -8.90 5.88 -5.36
N ASP A 99 -8.33 6.38 -4.26
CA ASP A 99 -9.01 7.19 -3.25
C ASP A 99 -8.84 8.68 -3.58
#